data_AF-A0A942UDQ5-F1
#
_entry.id   AF-A0A942UDQ5-F1
#
_cell.length_a   1.000
_cell.length_b   1.000
_cell.length_c   1.000
_cell.angle_alpha   90.00
_cell.angle_beta   90.00
_cell.angle_gamma   90.00
#
_symmetry.space_group_name_H-M   'P 1'
#
loop_
_entity.id
_entity.type
_entity.pdbx_description
1 polymer ?
#
loop_
_entity_poly.entity_id
_entity_poly.type
_entity_poly.pdbx_seq_one_letter_code
_entity_poly.pdbx_strand_id
1 'polypeptide(L)' 'MKILTVTDVAELLKLSKCKVYALAKSGEILTVKIGGSIRVIQEGLESF' A
#
# COMPACT_ATOMS: atom_id res chain seq x y z
N MET A 1 3.30 -13.35 -4.41
CA MET A 1 3.78 -11.94 -4.41
C MET A 1 3.10 -11.09 -5.47
N LYS A 2 1.94 -10.52 -5.13
CA LYS A 2 1.24 -9.51 -5.96
C LYS A 2 1.62 -8.12 -5.47
N ILE A 3 1.92 -7.23 -6.41
CA ILE A 3 2.35 -5.86 -6.14
C ILE A 3 1.21 -4.92 -6.54
N LEU A 4 0.72 -4.14 -5.59
CA LEU A 4 -0.39 -3.21 -5.77
C LEU A 4 0.11 -1.77 -5.81
N THR A 5 -0.61 -0.92 -6.55
CA THR A 5 -0.42 0.53 -6.45
C THR A 5 -1.14 1.09 -5.22
N VAL A 6 -0.77 2.30 -4.84
CA VAL A 6 -1.50 3.07 -3.81
C VAL A 6 -2.98 3.22 -4.16
N THR A 7 -3.33 3.34 -5.45
CA THR A 7 -4.72 3.43 -5.90
C THR A 7 -5.46 2.12 -5.67
N ASP A 8 -4.86 0.98 -6.05
CA ASP A 8 -5.49 -0.33 -5.86
C ASP A 8 -5.71 -0.61 -4.36
N VAL A 9 -4.75 -0.23 -3.51
CA VAL A 9 -4.87 -0.38 -2.05
C VAL A 9 -5.94 0.54 -1.48
N ALA A 10 -6.06 1.77 -1.99
CA ALA A 10 -7.11 2.70 -1.58
C ALA A 10 -8.50 2.13 -1.87
N GLU A 11 -8.68 1.51 -3.04
CA GLU A 11 -9.94 0.85 -3.41
C GLU A 11 -10.19 -0.41 -2.56
N LEU A 12 -9.17 -1.23 -2.35
CA LEU A 12 -9.27 -2.48 -1.62
C LEU A 12 -9.61 -2.27 -0.15
N LEU A 13 -8.94 -1.32 0.51
CA LEU A 13 -9.19 -0.96 1.91
C LEU A 13 -10.32 0.07 2.08
N LYS A 14 -10.90 0.58 0.98
CA LYS A 14 -11.85 1.71 0.98
C LYS A 14 -11.33 2.93 1.76
N LEU A 15 -10.04 3.20 1.63
CA LEU A 15 -9.35 4.32 2.27
C LEU A 15 -9.04 5.42 1.27
N SER A 16 -8.84 6.64 1.76
CA SER A 16 -8.30 7.71 0.91
C SER A 16 -6.84 7.42 0.56
N LYS A 17 -6.40 7.83 -0.63
CA LYS A 17 -4.98 7.71 -1.05
C LYS A 17 -4.04 8.35 -0.02
N CYS A 18 -4.42 9.47 0.57
CA CYS A 18 -3.65 10.13 1.63
C CYS A 18 -3.45 9.21 2.85
N LYS A 19 -4.49 8.48 3.27
CA LYS A 19 -4.38 7.54 4.38
C LYS A 19 -3.51 6.35 4.02
N VAL A 20 -3.59 5.83 2.79
CA VAL A 20 -2.66 4.79 2.32
C VAL A 20 -1.21 5.29 2.32
N TYR A 21 -0.93 6.52 1.89
CA TYR A 21 0.41 7.10 1.99
C TYR A 21 0.87 7.26 3.45
N ALA A 22 -0.03 7.64 4.36
CA ALA A 22 0.28 7.74 5.79
C ALA A 22 0.64 6.37 6.37
N LEU A 23 -0.13 5.33 6.06
CA LEU A 23 0.13 3.95 6.50
C LEU A 23 1.42 3.38 5.89
N ALA A 24 1.70 3.70 4.62
CA ALA A 24 2.96 3.35 3.97
C ALA A 24 4.15 4.04 4.65
N LYS A 25 3.97 5.27 5.13
CA LYS A 25 5.00 6.04 5.82
C LYS A 25 5.15 5.62 7.29
N SER A 26 4.08 5.18 7.96
CA SER A 26 4.14 4.64 9.31
C SER A 26 4.70 3.21 9.37
N GLY A 27 4.73 2.51 8.23
CA GLY A 27 5.22 1.13 8.13
C GLY A 27 4.15 0.09 8.48
N GLU A 28 2.89 0.50 8.65
CA GLU A 28 1.75 -0.39 8.91
C GLU A 28 1.41 -1.29 7.72
N ILE A 29 1.71 -0.83 6.50
CA ILE A 29 1.63 -1.65 5.28
C ILE A 29 3.02 -1.86 4.70
N LEU A 30 3.28 -3.11 4.31
CA LEU A 30 4.51 -3.51 3.61
C LEU A 30 4.57 -2.83 2.24
N THR A 31 5.49 -1.88 2.13
CA THR A 31 5.74 -1.15 0.88
C THR A 31 7.17 -1.35 0.38
N VAL A 32 7.32 -1.35 -0.94
CA VAL A 32 8.59 -1.43 -1.65
C VAL A 32 8.66 -0.31 -2.68
N LYS A 33 9.85 0.26 -2.87
CA LYS A 33 10.08 1.23 -3.95
C LYS A 33 10.56 0.50 -5.20
N ILE A 34 9.81 0.63 -6.30
CA ILE A 34 10.18 0.07 -7.60
C ILE A 34 10.16 1.21 -8.61
N GLY A 35 11.31 1.52 -9.22
CA GLY A 35 11.44 2.60 -10.20
C GLY A 35 11.07 3.98 -9.64
N GLY A 36 11.37 4.24 -8.37
CA GLY A 36 11.03 5.51 -7.69
C GLY A 36 9.58 5.64 -7.21
N SER A 37 8.69 4.71 -7.60
CA SER A 37 7.30 4.70 -7.16
C SER A 37 7.10 3.77 -5.97
N ILE A 38 6.21 4.16 -5.05
CA ILE A 38 5.78 3.30 -3.94
C ILE A 38 4.84 2.23 -4.46
N ARG A 39 5.11 0.99 -4.07
CA ARG A 39 4.32 -0.19 -4.37
C ARG A 39 4.03 -0.93 -3.07
N VAL A 40 2.85 -1.52 -2.95
CA VAL A 40 2.41 -2.20 -1.74
C VAL A 40 2.34 -3.70 -1.99
N ILE A 41 2.87 -4.50 -1.08
CA ILE A 41 2.83 -5.96 -1.18
C ILE A 41 1.48 -6.43 -0.63
N GLN A 42 0.70 -7.13 -1.44
CA GLN A 42 -0.65 -7.58 -1.04
C GLN A 42 -0.63 -8.50 0.19
N GLU A 43 0.37 -9.36 0.33
CA GLU A 43 0.50 -10.26 1.50
C GLU A 43 0.58 -9.49 2.83
N GLY A 44 1.07 -8.24 2.83
CA GLY A 44 1.08 -7.39 4.01
C GLY A 44 -0.25 -6.70 4.32
N LEU A 45 -1.23 -6.79 3.42
CA LEU A 45 -2.57 -6.23 3.59
C LEU A 45 -3.57 -7.23 4.17
N GLU A 46 -3.30 -8.53 4.11
CA GLU A 46 -4.23 -9.56 4.62
C GLU A 46 -4.45 -9.49 6.14
N SER A 47 -3.55 -8.80 6.86
CA SER A 47 -3.66 -8.55 8.31
C SER A 47 -4.38 -7.24 8.67
N PHE A 48 -4.91 -6.50 7.70
CA PHE A 48 -5.49 -5.15 7.87
C PHE A 48 -6.97 -5.11 7.51
#